data_AF-A0A453QDQ7-F1
#
_entry.id   AF-A0A453QDQ7-F1
#
_cell.length_a   1.000
_cell.length_b   1.000
_cell.length_c   1.000
_cell.angle_alpha   90.00
_cell.angle_beta   90.00
_cell.angle_gamma   90.00
#
_symmetry.space_group_name_H-M   'P 1'
#
loop_
_entity.id
_entity.type
_entity.pdbx_description
1 polymer ?
#
loop_
_entity_poly.entity_id
_entity_poly.type
_entity_poly.pdbx_seq_one_letter_code
_entity_poly.pdbx_strand_id
1 'polypeptide(L)' 'MESYEFYLDLRRYGSVKHSGFGLGLERMLLFATGLDNIRDVIPFPRYPGKADL' A
#
# COMPACT_ATOMS: atom_id res chain seq x y z
N MET A 1 -23.00 -9.44 2.03
CA MET A 1 -22.44 -10.19 3.18
C MET A 1 -21.63 -11.39 2.69
N GLU A 2 -22.08 -12.06 1.62
CA GLU A 2 -21.37 -13.14 0.91
C GLU A 2 -19.90 -12.82 0.53
N SER A 3 -19.61 -11.59 0.06
CA SER A 3 -18.26 -11.18 -0.36
C SER A 3 -17.20 -11.18 0.76
N TYR A 4 -17.62 -11.13 2.02
CA TYR A 4 -16.71 -11.10 3.18
C TYR A 4 -16.65 -12.43 3.92
N GLU A 5 -17.41 -13.42 3.49
CA GLU A 5 -17.51 -14.72 4.16
C GLU A 5 -16.14 -15.39 4.27
N PHE A 6 -15.34 -15.35 3.19
CA PHE A 6 -13.97 -15.86 3.20
C PHE A 6 -13.09 -15.21 4.30
N TYR A 7 -13.23 -13.90 4.51
CA TYR A 7 -12.41 -13.15 5.45
C TYR A 7 -12.80 -13.41 6.90
N LEU A 8 -14.11 -13.57 7.14
CA LEU A 8 -14.64 -13.89 8.46
C LEU A 8 -14.31 -15.34 8.85
N ASP A 9 -14.28 -16.26 7.88
CA ASP A 9 -13.94 -17.65 8.12
C ASP A 9 -12.53 -17.84 8.67
N LEU A 10 -11.59 -16.98 8.27
CA LEU A 10 -10.21 -16.96 8.80
C LEU A 10 -10.16 -16.76 10.32
N ARG A 11 -11.18 -16.16 10.92
CA ARG A 11 -11.25 -15.92 12.38
C ARG A 11 -12.02 -17.00 13.14
N ARG A 12 -12.56 -18.02 12.46
CA ARG A 12 -13.44 -19.06 13.05
C ARG A 12 -12.75 -19.87 14.16
N TYR A 13 -11.47 -20.20 13.98
CA TYR A 13 -10.71 -21.03 14.92
C TYR A 13 -9.85 -20.22 15.91
N GLY A 14 -10.18 -18.95 16.08
CA GLY A 14 -9.46 -18.02 16.94
C GLY A 14 -8.43 -17.19 16.18
N SER A 15 -8.28 -15.93 16.61
CA SER A 15 -7.24 -15.02 16.15
C SER A 15 -6.53 -14.45 17.37
N VAL A 16 -5.21 -14.28 17.28
CA VAL A 16 -4.45 -13.56 18.30
C VAL A 16 -4.77 -12.07 18.24
N LYS A 17 -4.64 -11.36 19.38
CA LYS A 17 -4.74 -9.90 19.36
C LYS A 17 -3.58 -9.34 18.54
N HIS A 18 -3.88 -8.87 17.33
CA HIS A 18 -2.91 -8.30 16.40
C HIS A 18 -3.28 -6.86 16.04
N SER A 19 -2.28 -6.02 15.85
CA SER A 19 -2.39 -4.71 15.24
C SER A 19 -1.28 -4.56 14.20
N GLY A 20 -1.45 -3.61 13.28
CA GLY A 20 -0.46 -3.31 12.26
C GLY A 20 -0.59 -1.85 11.85
N PHE A 21 0.48 -1.32 11.26
CA PHE A 21 0.47 -0.01 10.63
C PHE A 21 0.96 -0.15 9.19
N GLY A 22 0.49 0.74 8.32
CA GLY A 22 0.98 0.86 6.95
C GLY A 22 1.87 2.09 6.84
N LEU A 23 2.97 1.96 6.11
CA LEU A 23 3.81 3.08 5.71
C LEU A 23 3.93 3.07 4.20
N GLY A 24 3.64 4.20 3.56
CA GLY A 24 3.87 4.36 2.13
C GLY A 24 5.36 4.51 1.87
N LEU A 25 6.01 3.49 1.30
CA LEU A 25 7.45 3.47 1.04
C LEU A 25 7.88 4.66 0.19
N GLU A 26 7.12 5.00 -0.86
CA GLU A 26 7.45 6.11 -1.75
C GLU A 26 7.34 7.46 -1.03
N ARG A 27 6.42 7.61 -0.07
CA ARG A 27 6.34 8.82 0.77
C ARG A 27 7.48 8.89 1.79
N MET A 28 7.89 7.74 2.33
CA MET A 28 9.07 7.68 3.20
C MET A 28 10.33 8.08 2.44
N LEU A 29 10.50 7.59 1.21
CA LEU A 29 11.61 7.96 0.34
C LEU A 29 11.58 9.44 -0.01
N LEU A 30 10.41 9.98 -0.37
CA LEU A 30 10.24 11.41 -0.64
C LEU A 30 10.73 12.27 0.54
N PHE A 31 10.35 11.88 1.77
CA PHE A 31 10.79 12.55 2.99
C PHE A 31 12.31 12.40 3.23
N ALA A 32 12.87 11.22 3.01
CA ALA A 32 14.29 10.94 3.23
C ALA A 32 15.20 11.64 2.21
N THR A 33 14.76 11.78 0.96
CA THR A 33 15.54 12.38 -0.14
C THR A 33 15.28 13.87 -0.32
N GLY A 34 14.21 14.41 0.26
CA GLY A 34 13.82 15.82 0.12
C GLY A 34 13.35 16.20 -1.29
N LEU A 35 12.84 15.22 -2.05
CA LEU A 35 12.31 15.47 -3.39
C LEU A 35 10.88 16.01 -3.31
N ASP A 36 10.49 16.86 -4.26
CA ASP A 36 9.15 17.48 -4.23
C ASP A 36 8.06 16.58 -4.84
N ASN A 37 8.42 15.66 -5.74
CA ASN A 37 7.46 14.80 -6.44
C ASN A 37 7.71 13.31 -6.18
N ILE A 38 6.64 12.58 -5.87
CA ILE A 38 6.69 11.12 -5.64
C ILE A 38 7.10 10.33 -6.88
N ARG A 39 6.97 10.91 -8.08
CA ARG A 39 7.42 10.27 -9.32
C ARG A 39 8.94 10.18 -9.40
N ASP A 40 9.65 11.08 -8.74
CA ASP A 40 11.11 11.15 -8.79
C ASP A 40 11.78 10.07 -7.93
N VAL A 41 11.03 9.47 -6.99
CA VAL A 41 11.48 8.31 -6.19
C VAL A 41 11.10 6.97 -6.81
N ILE A 42 10.41 6.95 -7.95
CA ILE A 42 9.95 5.73 -8.62
C ILE A 42 10.70 5.59 -9.96
N PRO A 43 11.42 4.48 -10.21
CA PRO A 43 12.17 4.30 -11.46
C PRO A 43 11.31 4.37 -12.73
N PHE A 44 10.06 3.90 -12.65
CA PHE A 44 9.11 3.86 -13.77
C PHE A 44 7.76 4.48 -13.34
N PRO A 45 7.67 5.82 -13.25
CA PRO A 45 6.48 6.50 -12.76
C PRO A 45 5.37 6.51 -13.81
N ARG A 46 4.12 6.40 -13.38
CA ARG A 46 2.94 6.54 -14.26
C ARG A 46 2.48 7.98 -14.33
N TYR A 47 1.93 8.36 -15.48
CA TYR A 47 1.39 9.70 -15.73
C TYR A 47 -0.09 9.62 -16.12
N PRO A 48 -0.90 10.65 -15.85
CA PRO A 48 -2.26 10.70 -16.36
C PRO A 48 -2.28 10.49 -17.88
N GLY A 49 -3.00 9.48 -18.36
CA GLY A 49 -3.06 9.12 -19.78
C GLY A 49 -1.91 8.24 -20.30
N LYS A 50 -0.93 7.88 -19.46
CA LYS A 50 0.13 6.90 -19.79
C LYS A 50 0.41 5.97 -18.62
N ALA A 51 0.00 4.71 -18.77
CA ALA A 51 0.21 3.66 -17.77
C ALA A 51 1.53 2.89 -17.97
N ASP A 52 2.10 2.93 -19.18
CA ASP A 52 3.30 2.20 -19.61
C ASP A 52 4.40 3.16 -20.10
N LEU A 53 5.66 2.69 -20.18
CA LEU A 53 6.79 3.42 -20.78
C LEU A 53 6.66 3.58 -22.30
#